data_AF-A0AAV6LEH3-F1
#
_entry.id   AF-A0AAV6LEH3-F1
#
_cell.length_a   1.000
_cell.length_b   1.000
_cell.length_c   1.000
_cell.angle_alpha   90.00
_cell.angle_beta   90.00
_cell.angle_gamma   90.00
#
_symmetry.space_group_name_H-M   'P 1'
#
loop_
_entity.id
_entity.type
_entity.pdbx_description
1 polymer ?
#
loop_
_entity_poly.entity_id
_entity_poly.type
_entity_poly.pdbx_seq_one_letter_code
_entity_poly.pdbx_strand_id
1 'polypeptide(L)' 'MSHDQAQVDLLQHRLRVKSDRNSLDDSKATLPAKPGQPIGIFFNYVVTLGLGTPKKDLTLEFDTDSDVTWIQYQPCIR' A
#
# COMPACT_ATOMS: atom_id res chain seq x y z
N MET A 1 6.30 -8.95 20.76
CA MET A 1 5.95 -10.33 20.35
C MET A 1 4.49 -10.68 20.68
N SER A 2 4.06 -10.77 21.94
CA SER A 2 2.64 -11.06 22.27
C SER A 2 1.65 -9.95 21.84
N HIS A 3 2.06 -8.68 21.94
CA HIS A 3 1.21 -7.54 21.55
C HIS A 3 0.95 -7.51 20.04
N ASP A 4 2.02 -7.61 19.23
CA ASP A 4 1.92 -7.66 17.77
C ASP A 4 1.06 -8.82 17.30
N GLN A 5 1.20 -10.00 17.92
CA GLN A 5 0.37 -11.16 17.57
C GLN A 5 -1.12 -10.87 17.82
N ALA A 6 -1.45 -10.27 18.96
CA ALA A 6 -2.82 -9.88 19.26
C ALA A 6 -3.39 -8.84 18.27
N GLN A 7 -2.55 -7.93 17.77
CA GLN A 7 -2.95 -6.98 16.73
C GLN A 7 -3.20 -7.65 15.38
N VAL A 8 -2.34 -8.59 14.99
CA VAL A 8 -2.52 -9.39 13.76
C VAL A 8 -3.81 -10.20 13.83
N ASP A 9 -4.06 -10.87 14.96
CA ASP A 9 -5.25 -11.69 15.16
C ASP A 9 -6.53 -10.84 15.11
N LEU A 10 -6.50 -9.62 15.66
CA LEU A 10 -7.61 -8.67 15.59
C LEU A 10 -7.90 -8.21 14.14
N LEU A 11 -6.86 -7.94 13.36
CA LEU A 11 -7.00 -7.55 11.95
C LEU A 11 -7.59 -8.71 11.12
N GLN A 12 -7.06 -9.91 11.31
CA GLN A 12 -7.55 -11.13 10.65
C GLN A 12 -9.04 -11.39 10.99
N HIS A 13 -9.42 -11.22 12.25
CA HIS A 13 -10.81 -11.35 12.69
C HIS A 13 -11.72 -10.29 12.01
N ARG A 14 -11.29 -9.03 11.94
CA ARG A 14 -12.07 -7.96 11.30
C ARG A 14 -12.23 -8.15 9.79
N LEU A 15 -11.22 -8.70 9.12
CA LEU A 15 -11.26 -9.00 7.68
C LEU A 15 -12.25 -10.15 7.39
N ARG A 16 -12.22 -11.22 8.20
CA ARG A 16 -13.18 -12.33 8.11
C ARG A 16 -14.64 -11.87 8.27
N VAL A 17 -14.91 -11.02 9.25
CA VAL A 17 -16.27 -10.46 9.49
C VAL A 17 -16.71 -9.52 8.36
N LYS A 18 -15.78 -8.85 7.66
CA LYS A 18 -16.08 -8.03 6.48
C LYS A 18 -16.30 -8.84 5.21
N SER A 19 -15.91 -10.13 5.17
CA SER A 19 -16.04 -10.98 3.97
C SER A 19 -17.51 -11.21 3.56
N ASP A 20 -18.46 -11.14 4.51
CA ASP A 20 -19.91 -11.19 4.22
C ASP A 20 -20.47 -9.89 3.60
N ARG A 21 -19.63 -8.86 3.43
CA ARG A 21 -19.95 -7.60 2.74
C ARG A 21 -19.02 -7.32 1.55
N ASN A 22 -18.55 -8.35 0.86
CA ASN A 22 -17.78 -8.15 -0.38
C ASN A 22 -18.70 -7.93 -1.59
N SER A 23 -19.34 -6.76 -1.63
CA SER A 23 -19.56 -6.03 -2.88
C SER A 23 -18.34 -5.13 -3.14
N LEU A 24 -17.15 -5.71 -3.10
CA LEU A 24 -15.93 -5.12 -3.67
C LEU A 24 -15.56 -5.86 -4.95
N ASP A 25 -16.52 -6.54 -5.55
CA ASP A 25 -16.40 -7.06 -6.89
C ASP A 25 -16.29 -5.86 -7.84
N ASP A 26 -15.15 -5.78 -8.53
CA ASP A 26 -14.96 -5.05 -9.78
C ASP A 26 -14.64 -3.54 -9.79
N SER A 27 -14.25 -2.92 -8.67
CA SER A 27 -13.65 -1.56 -8.76
C SER A 27 -12.18 -1.64 -9.21
N LYS A 28 -11.97 -1.91 -10.51
CA LYS A 28 -10.66 -1.84 -11.16
C LYS A 28 -10.25 -0.38 -11.31
N ALA A 29 -9.05 -0.04 -10.83
CA ALA A 29 -8.44 1.26 -11.07
C ALA A 29 -7.27 1.09 -12.05
N THR A 30 -7.23 1.91 -13.10
CA THR A 30 -6.08 1.96 -14.00
C THR A 30 -5.07 2.96 -13.45
N LEU A 31 -3.90 2.47 -13.08
CA LEU A 31 -2.79 3.29 -12.58
C LEU A 31 -1.66 3.32 -13.62
N PRO A 32 -1.26 4.49 -14.13
CA PRO A 32 -0.16 4.58 -15.08
C PRO A 32 1.17 4.35 -14.35
N ALA A 33 1.76 3.17 -14.55
CA ALA A 33 3.10 2.85 -14.07
C ALA A 33 4.16 3.37 -15.04
N LYS A 34 5.25 3.90 -14.49
CA LYS A 34 6.41 4.40 -15.25
C LYS A 34 7.69 3.75 -14.71
N PRO A 35 8.72 3.54 -15.54
CA PRO A 35 10.04 3.18 -15.03
C PRO A 35 10.52 4.25 -14.05
N GLY A 36 10.95 3.82 -12.87
CA GLY A 36 11.58 4.66 -11.86
C GLY A 36 13.03 4.98 -12.20
N GLN A 37 13.65 5.84 -11.38
CA GLN A 37 15.07 6.16 -11.54
C GLN A 37 15.91 4.94 -11.11
N PRO A 38 16.87 4.47 -11.91
CA PRO A 38 17.69 3.32 -11.55
C PRO A 38 18.46 3.58 -10.26
N ILE A 39 18.31 2.68 -9.27
CA ILE A 39 19.18 2.64 -8.09
C ILE A 39 20.08 1.40 -8.25
N GLY A 40 21.25 1.61 -8.86
CA GLY A 40 22.16 0.51 -9.20
C GLY A 40 21.62 -0.37 -10.32
N ILE A 41 21.56 -1.69 -10.10
CA ILE A 41 21.06 -2.67 -11.09
C ILE A 41 19.54 -2.87 -11.04
N PHE A 42 18.85 -2.23 -10.09
CA PHE A 42 17.42 -2.43 -9.86
C PHE A 42 16.59 -1.37 -10.62
N PHE A 43 15.60 -1.84 -11.38
CA PHE A 43 14.65 -1.03 -12.14
C PHE A 43 13.25 -1.19 -11.52
N ASN A 44 12.89 -0.28 -10.63
CA ASN A 44 11.58 -0.33 -9.98
C ASN A 44 10.57 0.47 -10.81
N TYR A 45 9.33 -0.01 -10.91
CA TYR A 45 8.24 0.79 -11.48
C TYR A 45 7.72 1.74 -10.40
N VAL A 46 7.30 2.93 -10.81
CA VAL A 46 6.67 3.91 -9.93
C VAL A 46 5.29 4.30 -10.43
N VAL A 47 4.38 4.56 -9.50
CA VAL A 47 3.03 5.07 -9.73
C VAL A 47 2.81 6.35 -8.94
N THR A 48 2.01 7.28 -9.48
CA THR A 48 1.62 8.50 -8.76
C THR A 48 0.18 8.37 -8.26
N LEU A 49 0.00 8.46 -6.95
CA LEU A 49 -1.29 8.34 -6.27
C LEU A 49 -1.65 9.64 -5.54
N GLY A 50 -2.91 10.05 -5.63
CA GLY A 50 -3.46 11.13 -4.81
C GLY A 50 -4.01 10.60 -3.49
N LEU A 51 -3.38 10.94 -2.37
CA LEU A 51 -3.76 10.47 -1.04
C LEU A 51 -4.14 11.63 -0.11
N GLY A 52 -5.14 11.39 0.75
CA GLY A 52 -5.57 12.32 1.81
C GLY A 52 -6.64 13.34 1.40
N THR A 53 -7.05 14.15 2.37
CA THR A 53 -7.97 15.29 2.18
C THR A 53 -7.42 16.47 2.99
N PRO A 54 -6.98 17.58 2.35
CA PRO A 54 -6.90 17.79 0.91
C PRO A 54 -5.94 16.80 0.22
N LYS A 55 -6.19 16.52 -1.06
CA LYS A 55 -5.44 15.56 -1.87
C LYS A 55 -3.95 15.97 -1.97
N LYS A 56 -3.05 15.02 -1.72
CA LYS A 56 -1.61 15.15 -1.97
C LYS A 56 -1.15 14.08 -2.94
N ASP A 57 -0.48 14.47 -4.02
CA ASP A 57 0.06 13.52 -5.00
C ASP A 57 1.42 13.00 -4.51
N LEU A 58 1.56 11.68 -4.45
CA LEU A 58 2.73 10.96 -3.98
C LEU A 58 3.19 9.96 -5.04
N THR A 59 4.49 9.92 -5.32
CA THR A 59 5.09 8.91 -6.20
C THR A 59 5.64 7.78 -5.34
N LEU A 60 5.15 6.57 -5.57
CA LEU A 60 5.46 5.37 -4.80
C LEU A 60 6.04 4.29 -5.72
N GLU A 61 6.85 3.41 -5.14
CA GLU A 61 7.29 2.19 -5.81
C GLU A 61 6.12 1.20 -5.96
N PHE A 62 6.04 0.57 -7.13
CA PHE A 62 5.02 -0.41 -7.45
C PHE A 62 5.56 -1.82 -7.25
N ASP A 63 5.54 -2.27 -6.00
CA ASP A 63 5.93 -3.61 -5.57
C ASP A 63 4.80 -4.61 -5.89
N THR A 64 5.07 -5.55 -6.80
CA THR A 64 4.11 -6.57 -7.22
C THR A 64 4.07 -7.80 -6.32
N ASP A 65 5.05 -7.95 -5.42
CA ASP A 65 5.23 -9.15 -4.59
C ASP A 65 4.69 -8.96 -3.15
N SER A 66 4.11 -7.79 -2.87
CA SER A 66 3.55 -7.44 -1.56
C SER A 66 2.04 -7.21 -1.60
N ASP A 67 1.34 -7.60 -0.54
CA ASP A 67 -0.10 -7.34 -0.33
C ASP A 67 -0.39 -6.04 0.45
N VAL A 68 0.66 -5.27 0.75
CA VAL A 68 0.60 -4.03 1.55
C VAL A 68 1.16 -2.85 0.79
N THR A 69 0.49 -1.70 0.91
CA THR A 69 1.02 -0.38 0.50
C THR A 69 1.33 0.44 1.74
N TRP A 70 2.52 1.03 1.81
CA TRP A 70 2.96 1.88 2.92
C TRP A 70 3.53 3.21 2.42
N ILE A 71 3.40 4.25 3.24
CA ILE A 71 4.05 5.55 3.02
C ILE A 71 4.78 5.98 4.29
N GLN A 72 5.89 6.69 4.14
CA GLN A 72 6.59 7.28 5.28
C GLN A 72 5.85 8.54 5.74
N TYR A 73 5.37 8.56 6.98
CA TYR A 73 4.65 9.70 7.54
C TYR A 73 5.57 10.90 7.86
N GLN A 74 6.76 10.63 8.38
CA GLN A 74 7.79 11.62 8.72
C GLN A 74 9.16 11.05 8.35
N PRO A 75 10.12 11.90 7.91
CA PRO A 75 11.46 11.43 7.63
C PRO A 75 12.06 10.82 8.90
N CYS A 76 12.63 9.61 8.78
CA CYS A 76 13.41 9.03 9.86
C CYS A 76 14.56 9.99 10.20
N ILE A 77 14.67 10.36 11.47
CA ILE A 77 15.79 11.16 11.98
C ILE A 77 17.08 10.37 11.73
N ARG A 78 18.13 11.04 11.26
CA ARG A 78 19.45 10.44 11.08
C ARG A 78 20.12 10.16 12.41
#